data_AF-A0A418QZ72-F1
#
_entry.id   AF-A0A418QZ72-F1
#
_cell.length_a   1.000
_cell.length_b   1.000
_cell.length_c   1.000
_cell.angle_alpha   90.00
_cell.angle_beta   90.00
_cell.angle_gamma   90.00
#
_symmetry.space_group_name_H-M   'P 1'
#
loop_
_entity.id
_entity.type
_entity.pdbx_description
1 polymer ?
#
loop_
_entity_poly.entity_id
_entity_poly.type
_entity_poly.pdbx_seq_one_letter_code
_entity_poly.pdbx_strand_id
1 'polypeptide(L)' 'MKSATSTTGTDQPVTKRPRGFAAMDPATQRRIASEGGRASHLSGRGHRFTSEEAREAGRKGGQASRSTGLPTSVAT' A
#
# COMPACT_ATOMS: atom_id res chain seq x y z
N MET A 1 33.47 -25.29 6.63
CA MET A 1 33.72 -24.03 7.35
C MET A 1 33.88 -22.94 6.31
N LYS A 2 32.99 -21.93 6.24
CA LYS A 2 33.19 -20.73 5.40
C LYS A 2 33.08 -19.51 6.30
N SER A 3 34.15 -18.72 6.26
CA SER A 3 34.55 -17.74 7.24
C SER A 3 33.63 -16.53 7.29
N ALA A 4 33.38 -16.07 8.51
CA ALA A 4 32.92 -14.73 8.80
C ALA A 4 34.04 -13.72 8.47
N THR A 5 33.68 -12.62 7.84
CA THR A 5 34.45 -11.38 7.86
C THR A 5 33.51 -10.27 8.33
N SER A 6 33.77 -9.78 9.53
CA SER A 6 33.23 -8.58 10.14
C SER A 6 33.71 -7.34 9.38
N THR A 7 32.84 -6.36 9.16
CA THR A 7 33.25 -4.95 9.01
C THR A 7 32.11 -4.03 9.45
N THR A 8 32.28 -3.48 10.65
CA THR A 8 31.58 -2.33 11.20
C THR A 8 31.81 -1.10 10.32
N GLY A 9 30.75 -0.38 9.96
CA GLY A 9 30.82 0.89 9.23
C GLY A 9 29.70 1.84 9.67
N THR A 10 29.99 2.63 10.71
CA THR A 10 29.39 3.95 11.03
C THR A 10 27.90 4.16 10.75
N ASP A 11 27.09 4.06 11.80
CA ASP A 11 25.73 4.60 11.92
C ASP A 11 25.73 6.13 11.96
N GLN A 12 26.18 6.78 10.88
CA GLN A 12 25.93 8.19 10.66
C GLN A 12 24.64 8.27 9.85
N PRO A 13 23.62 9.07 10.22
CA PRO A 13 22.43 9.24 9.39
C PRO A 13 22.85 9.95 8.10
N VAL A 14 23.19 9.17 7.07
CA VAL A 14 23.44 9.69 5.73
C VAL A 14 22.12 10.28 5.27
N THR A 15 22.03 11.61 5.28
CA THR A 15 20.87 12.33 4.76
C THR A 15 20.75 12.00 3.27
N LYS A 16 19.82 11.10 2.94
CA LYS A 16 19.58 10.69 1.56
C LYS A 16 19.02 11.90 0.83
N ARG A 17 19.85 12.49 -0.05
CA ARG A 17 19.39 13.56 -0.95
C ARG A 17 18.21 13.03 -1.77
N PRO A 18 17.14 13.83 -1.96
CA PRO A 18 16.02 13.42 -2.80
C PRO A 18 16.53 13.14 -4.22
N ARG A 19 15.99 12.11 -4.86
CA ARG A 19 16.32 11.70 -6.24
C ARG A 19 15.04 11.31 -6.97
N GLY A 20 15.10 11.30 -8.30
CA GLY A 20 13.98 10.90 -9.15
C GLY A 20 12.76 11.78 -8.91
N PHE A 21 11.59 11.16 -8.73
CA PHE A 21 10.32 11.87 -8.52
C PHE A 21 10.33 12.83 -7.33
N ALA A 22 11.04 12.47 -6.25
CA ALA A 22 11.13 13.30 -5.05
C ALA A 22 12.07 14.52 -5.21
N ALA A 23 12.91 14.54 -6.25
CA ALA A 23 13.80 15.67 -6.55
C ALA A 23 13.22 16.65 -7.57
N MET A 24 12.03 16.38 -8.12
CA MET A 24 11.38 17.24 -9.12
C MET A 24 10.73 18.46 -8.46
N ASP A 25 10.46 19.48 -9.28
CA ASP A 25 9.64 20.62 -8.89
C ASP A 25 8.20 20.17 -8.50
N PRO A 26 7.57 20.78 -7.48
CA PRO A 26 6.23 20.40 -7.02
C PRO A 26 5.15 20.44 -8.11
N ALA A 27 5.21 21.37 -9.08
CA ALA A 27 4.25 21.42 -10.18
C ALA A 27 4.42 20.23 -11.12
N THR A 28 5.66 19.85 -11.41
CA THR A 28 5.99 18.67 -12.23
C THR A 28 5.54 17.39 -11.53
N GLN A 29 5.80 17.28 -10.22
CA GLN A 29 5.39 16.15 -9.40
C GLN A 29 3.86 15.97 -9.42
N ARG A 30 3.10 17.06 -9.23
CA ARG A 30 1.63 17.06 -9.27
C ARG A 30 1.10 16.64 -10.64
N ARG A 31 1.71 17.14 -11.73
CA ARG A 31 1.31 16.78 -13.09
C ARG A 31 1.48 15.29 -13.34
N ILE A 32 2.67 14.74 -13.05
CA ILE A 32 2.97 13.32 -13.23
C ILE A 32 2.08 12.43 -12.34
N ALA A 33 1.85 12.82 -11.08
CA ALA A 33 0.92 12.09 -10.20
C ALA A 33 -0.51 12.07 -10.75
N SER A 34 -0.97 13.22 -11.25
CA SER A 34 -2.31 13.36 -11.84
C SER A 34 -2.44 12.55 -13.13
N GLU A 35 -1.44 12.57 -14.00
CA GLU A 35 -1.37 11.75 -15.20
C GLU A 35 -1.34 10.26 -14.86
N GLY A 36 -0.57 9.85 -13.85
CA GLY A 36 -0.51 8.47 -13.37
C GLY A 36 -1.88 7.96 -12.88
N GLY A 37 -2.57 8.73 -12.05
CA GLY A 37 -3.92 8.36 -11.57
C GLY A 37 -4.94 8.25 -12.70
N ARG A 38 -4.93 9.20 -13.66
CA ARG A 38 -5.79 9.15 -14.84
C ARG A 38 -5.46 7.94 -15.72
N ALA A 39 -4.18 7.69 -15.97
CA ALA A 39 -3.74 6.55 -16.76
C ALA A 39 -4.15 5.22 -16.11
N SER A 40 -4.01 5.06 -14.79
CA SER A 40 -4.49 3.88 -14.08
C SER A 40 -5.99 3.67 -14.25
N HIS A 41 -6.79 4.72 -14.13
CA HIS A 41 -8.24 4.64 -14.31
C HIS A 41 -8.62 4.32 -15.76
N LEU A 42 -8.01 5.01 -16.73
CA LEU A 42 -8.23 4.82 -18.16
C LEU A 42 -7.76 3.45 -18.66
N SER A 43 -6.70 2.90 -18.05
CA SER A 43 -6.15 1.60 -18.44
C SER A 43 -7.17 0.46 -18.33
N GLY A 44 -8.27 0.66 -17.59
CA GLY A 44 -9.39 -0.27 -17.53
C GLY A 44 -9.00 -1.65 -16.98
N ARG A 45 -7.80 -1.81 -16.42
CA ARG A 45 -7.30 -3.05 -15.80
C ARG A 45 -7.96 -3.34 -14.46
N GLY A 46 -9.00 -2.58 -14.09
CA GLY A 46 -9.86 -2.92 -12.97
C GLY A 46 -10.56 -4.25 -13.25
N HIS A 47 -10.51 -5.16 -12.29
CA HIS A 47 -11.33 -6.36 -12.31
C HIS A 47 -12.81 -5.94 -12.32
N ARG A 48 -13.54 -6.37 -13.35
CA ARG A 48 -14.99 -6.16 -13.42
C ARG A 48 -15.65 -7.31 -12.68
N PHE A 49 -16.13 -7.03 -11.48
CA PHE A 49 -16.86 -8.03 -10.70
C PHE A 49 -18.16 -8.41 -11.40
N THR A 50 -18.42 -9.70 -11.50
CA THR A 50 -19.77 -10.18 -11.76
C THR A 50 -20.65 -9.98 -10.51
N SER A 51 -21.97 -9.98 -10.67
CA SER A 51 -22.90 -9.86 -9.54
C SER A 51 -22.71 -10.96 -8.49
N GLU A 52 -22.28 -12.14 -8.94
CA GLU A 52 -21.98 -13.27 -8.07
C GLU A 52 -20.71 -13.02 -7.25
N GLU A 53 -19.60 -12.64 -7.91
CA GLU A 53 -18.33 -12.33 -7.24
C GLU A 53 -18.47 -11.18 -6.23
N ALA A 54 -19.23 -10.13 -6.57
CA ALA A 54 -19.50 -9.03 -5.65
C ALA A 54 -20.25 -9.51 -4.39
N ARG A 55 -21.21 -10.43 -4.57
CA ARG A 55 -21.98 -11.02 -3.47
C ARG A 55 -21.11 -11.91 -2.58
N GLU A 56 -20.21 -12.69 -3.18
CA GLU A 56 -19.26 -13.53 -2.43
C GLU A 56 -18.24 -12.70 -1.66
N ALA A 57 -17.66 -11.68 -2.30
CA ALA A 57 -16.73 -10.76 -1.67
C ALA A 57 -17.41 -10.01 -0.50
N GLY A 58 -18.64 -9.54 -0.69
CA GLY A 58 -19.43 -8.91 0.37
C GLY A 58 -19.75 -9.87 1.53
N ARG A 59 -20.11 -11.12 1.23
CA ARG A 59 -20.33 -12.17 2.24
C ARG A 59 -19.07 -12.41 3.06
N LYS A 60 -17.92 -12.58 2.40
CA LYS A 60 -16.61 -12.79 3.04
C LYS A 60 -16.19 -11.59 3.90
N GLY A 61 -16.36 -10.38 3.38
CA GLY A 61 -16.10 -9.14 4.13
C GLY A 61 -16.98 -9.01 5.39
N GLY A 62 -18.27 -9.34 5.27
CA GLY A 62 -19.21 -9.33 6.39
C GLY A 62 -18.98 -10.45 7.42
N GLN A 63 -18.32 -11.56 7.05
CA GLN A 63 -17.89 -12.59 7.99
C GLN A 63 -16.62 -12.15 8.73
N ALA A 64 -15.65 -11.57 8.00
CA ALA A 64 -14.41 -11.07 8.58
C ALA A 64 -14.68 -9.94 9.59
N SER A 65 -15.54 -8.98 9.26
CA SER A 65 -15.89 -7.87 10.16
C SER A 65 -16.61 -8.32 11.43
N ARG A 66 -17.45 -9.36 11.33
CA ARG A 66 -18.11 -9.98 12.48
C ARG A 66 -17.15 -10.75 13.38
N SER A 67 -16.05 -11.28 12.85
CA SER A 67 -15.03 -11.96 13.64
C SER A 67 -14.06 -11.02 14.36
N THR A 68 -13.89 -9.78 13.88
CA THR A 68 -12.98 -8.77 14.47
C THR A 68 -13.66 -7.82 15.47
N GLY A 69 -14.98 -7.92 15.64
CA GLY A 69 -15.70 -7.22 16.71
C GLY A 69 -15.70 -8.05 17.98
N LEU A 70 -14.81 -7.72 18.91
CA LEU A 70 -14.79 -8.24 20.29
C LEU A 70 -16.21 -8.31 20.88
N PRO A 71 -16.57 -9.35 21.66
CA PRO A 71 -17.78 -9.30 22.45
C PRO A 71 -17.61 -8.22 23.51
N THR A 72 -18.31 -7.10 23.39
CA THR A 72 -18.61 -6.27 24.55
C THR A 72 -19.54 -7.09 25.44
N SER A 73 -18.92 -7.89 26.31
CA SER A 73 -19.51 -8.38 27.54
C SER A 73 -20.05 -7.17 28.29
N VAL A 74 -21.37 -6.96 28.24
CA VAL A 74 -22.03 -6.16 29.26
C VAL A 74 -22.25 -7.12 30.42
N ALA A 75 -21.38 -6.99 31.41
CA ALA A 75 -21.58 -7.60 32.72
C ALA A 75 -22.79 -6.89 33.36
N THR A 76 -23.80 -7.68 33.75
CA THR A 76 -24.82 -7.31 34.73
C THR A 76 -24.86 -8.42 35.76
#